data_AF-A0A3M3E5F7-F1
#
_entry.id   AF-A0A3M3E5F7-F1
#
_cell.length_a   1.000
_cell.length_b   1.000
_cell.length_c   1.000
_cell.angle_alpha   90.00
_cell.angle_beta   90.00
_cell.angle_gamma   90.00
#
_symmetry.space_group_name_H-M   'P 1'
#
loop_
_entity.id
_entity.type
_entity.pdbx_description
1 polymer ?
#
loop_
_entity_poly.entity_id
_entity_poly.type
_entity_poly.pdbx_seq_one_letter_code
_entity_poly.pdbx_strand_id
1 'polypeptide(L)'
;MMQSRFDPLVHIDWKTPGGELLGLLQHYYPDIDVFVGQPFEALLDELSNEMPEICFQALANALAERGYDLWNLDAGGDDYRPVVVPTEQREAFARHWQGQEDFTASLIEPEKASVAERKTARKPARRSKVNWLQEVHDYPGPTYVHDGNYHNGWAAITEQDDEQWLCFLIDYNPWPPAEQDMLEHRTDGLDGADLQLIDANAQRSLWRRRVKRGDYSSDDRYKYEVRQGDDIQAFGPAEVEWPGFEQPSVVVDAEVFERQRLYEPVPMTRIWRITAQASEVIFEHPDDLTILPFGHRRLLFMQHNGPQCWIWNQDPPHQAIAVKPMPAVDGYHLRASTAYLGGDEILLFSEDKRKNLEDPRYHEAVLLAWRFNVVSGTATKSLLDGFGSEVRQDTRLLVTEPKNLITLRTFHGYVHVSRGHGDWWVWNYATHTFGSYTLAWFWNQLDNQVLKLSSQDIRRIKPQVRYLPAQDRYLAFEADFVARLPVFSEMLEAKGGEVLSFD
;
A
#
# COMPACT_ATOMS: atom_id res chain seq x y z
N MET A 1 10.24 -26.71 32.86
CA MET A 1 11.28 -25.82 33.40
C MET A 1 10.57 -24.64 34.03
N MET A 2 10.94 -24.24 35.26
CA MET A 2 10.47 -22.96 35.80
C MET A 2 11.19 -21.85 35.04
N GLN A 3 10.44 -20.92 34.45
CA GLN A 3 10.98 -19.78 33.74
C GLN A 3 11.79 -18.93 34.73
N SER A 4 13.09 -18.77 34.48
CA SER A 4 13.95 -17.88 35.25
C SER A 4 13.49 -16.45 35.02
N ARG A 5 13.64 -15.58 36.02
CA ARG A 5 13.39 -14.13 35.89
C ARG A 5 14.26 -13.45 34.81
N PHE A 6 15.28 -14.15 34.30
CA PHE A 6 16.23 -13.65 33.32
C PHE A 6 16.05 -14.28 31.93
N ASP A 7 15.05 -15.15 31.76
CA ASP A 7 14.74 -15.74 30.46
C ASP A 7 14.18 -14.65 29.52
N PRO A 8 14.58 -14.63 28.24
CA PRO A 8 14.03 -13.70 27.28
C PRO A 8 12.52 -13.94 27.11
N LEU A 9 11.74 -12.86 27.21
CA LEU A 9 10.28 -12.90 27.04
C LEU A 9 9.86 -12.60 25.60
N VAL A 10 10.75 -12.00 24.82
CA VAL A 10 10.49 -11.51 23.47
C VAL A 10 11.54 -12.05 22.51
N HIS A 11 11.10 -12.37 21.31
CA HIS A 11 11.90 -12.79 20.17
C HIS A 11 11.55 -11.87 19.00
N ILE A 12 12.55 -11.26 18.39
CA ILE A 12 12.39 -10.19 17.41
C ILE A 12 13.20 -10.56 16.15
N ASP A 13 12.49 -10.83 15.05
CA ASP A 13 13.14 -10.96 13.74
C ASP A 13 13.76 -9.62 13.34
N TRP A 14 14.93 -9.63 12.70
CA TRP A 14 15.58 -8.41 12.23
C TRP A 14 14.73 -7.54 11.29
N LYS A 15 13.67 -8.11 10.70
CA LYS A 15 12.69 -7.40 9.86
C LYS A 15 11.47 -6.89 10.64
N THR A 16 11.47 -7.00 11.96
CA THR A 16 10.37 -6.47 12.77
C THR A 16 10.50 -4.94 12.85
N PRO A 17 9.52 -4.17 12.38
CA PRO A 17 9.59 -2.71 12.45
C PRO A 17 9.48 -2.23 13.90
N GLY A 18 10.09 -1.09 14.21
CA GLY A 18 10.13 -0.56 15.57
C GLY A 18 8.78 -0.40 16.25
N GLY A 19 7.69 -0.13 15.51
CA GLY A 19 6.35 -0.01 16.08
C GLY A 19 5.85 -1.31 16.72
N GLU A 20 6.03 -2.43 16.00
CA GLU A 20 5.66 -3.77 16.48
C GLU A 20 6.60 -4.21 17.61
N LEU A 21 7.91 -4.00 17.44
CA LEU A 21 8.92 -4.29 18.46
C LEU A 21 8.64 -3.58 19.78
N LEU A 22 8.37 -2.27 19.75
CA LEU A 22 8.09 -1.48 20.94
C LEU A 22 6.75 -1.88 21.57
N GLY A 23 5.73 -2.21 20.77
CA GLY A 23 4.45 -2.74 21.25
C GLY A 23 4.62 -4.08 21.99
N LEU A 24 5.46 -4.98 21.47
CA LEU A 24 5.80 -6.24 22.16
C LEU A 24 6.48 -5.97 23.49
N LEU A 25 7.46 -5.05 23.54
CA LEU A 25 8.13 -4.71 24.79
C LEU A 25 7.16 -4.10 25.81
N GLN A 26 6.25 -3.23 25.39
CA GLN A 26 5.20 -2.71 26.27
C GLN A 26 4.32 -3.83 26.84
N HIS A 27 3.95 -4.83 26.02
CA HIS A 27 3.13 -5.96 26.46
C HIS A 27 3.83 -6.83 27.52
N TYR A 28 5.12 -7.14 27.33
CA TYR A 28 5.88 -8.02 28.22
C TYR A 28 6.52 -7.31 29.42
N TYR A 29 6.69 -5.99 29.35
CA TYR A 29 7.24 -5.17 30.43
C TYR A 29 6.27 -4.03 30.84
N PRO A 30 5.01 -4.34 31.19
CA PRO A 30 3.98 -3.32 31.43
C PRO A 30 4.26 -2.44 32.66
N ASP A 31 5.10 -2.92 33.59
CA ASP A 31 5.43 -2.22 34.83
C ASP A 31 6.58 -1.20 34.66
N ILE A 32 7.23 -1.15 33.50
CA ILE A 32 8.33 -0.21 33.25
C ILE A 32 7.76 1.09 32.67
N ASP A 33 8.00 2.19 33.40
CA ASP A 33 7.44 3.50 33.12
C ASP A 33 7.88 4.14 31.79
N VAL A 34 8.96 3.64 31.18
CA VAL A 34 9.42 4.02 29.83
C VAL A 34 8.42 3.59 28.75
N PHE A 35 7.62 2.55 28.98
CA PHE A 35 6.68 2.01 27.98
C PHE A 35 5.25 2.56 28.14
N VAL A 36 5.06 3.67 28.86
CA VAL A 36 3.76 4.27 29.08
C VAL A 36 3.75 5.79 28.90
N GLY A 37 2.61 6.31 28.45
CA GLY A 37 2.36 7.74 28.35
C GLY A 37 3.08 8.46 27.21
N GLN A 38 3.06 9.79 27.25
CA GLN A 38 3.54 10.66 26.15
C GLN A 38 5.00 10.43 25.70
N PRO A 39 5.97 10.15 26.59
CA PRO A 39 7.34 9.85 26.15
C PRO A 39 7.43 8.57 25.31
N PHE A 40 6.68 7.52 25.67
CA PHE A 40 6.61 6.30 24.88
C PHE A 40 5.93 6.53 23.54
N GLU A 41 4.84 7.30 23.52
CA GLU A 41 4.19 7.71 22.28
C GLU A 41 5.14 8.48 21.35
N ALA A 42 5.98 9.35 21.90
CA ALA A 42 7.01 10.04 21.12
C ALA A 42 8.06 9.07 20.54
N LEU A 43 8.43 8.04 21.33
CA LEU A 43 9.36 7.00 20.90
C LEU A 43 8.76 6.13 19.78
N LEU A 44 7.50 5.72 19.91
CA LEU A 44 6.75 5.02 18.86
C LEU A 44 6.67 5.87 17.59
N ASP A 45 6.33 7.15 17.73
CA ASP A 45 6.27 8.10 16.62
C ASP A 45 7.61 8.25 15.89
N GLU A 46 8.72 8.18 16.61
CA GLU A 46 10.07 8.30 16.05
C GLU A 46 10.54 7.02 15.39
N LEU A 47 10.29 5.88 16.02
CA LEU A 47 10.93 4.60 15.69
C LEU A 47 10.02 3.62 14.96
N SER A 48 8.74 3.95 14.74
CA SER A 48 7.74 2.99 14.21
C SER A 48 8.19 2.22 12.97
N ASN A 49 9.01 2.82 12.12
CA ASN A 49 9.48 2.22 10.87
C ASN A 49 10.99 1.97 10.86
N GLU A 50 11.68 2.15 11.98
CA GLU A 50 13.13 1.96 12.06
C GLU A 50 13.49 0.48 12.28
N MET A 51 14.74 0.13 11.95
CA MET A 51 15.27 -1.20 12.17
C MET A 51 15.47 -1.49 13.68
N PRO A 52 15.43 -2.76 14.11
CA PRO A 52 15.58 -3.13 15.52
C PRO A 52 16.81 -2.53 16.21
N GLU A 53 17.95 -2.45 15.55
CA GLU A 53 19.21 -1.96 16.13
C GLU A 53 19.13 -0.47 16.47
N ILE A 54 18.50 0.32 15.60
CA ILE A 54 18.22 1.75 15.86
C ILE A 54 17.26 1.86 17.04
N CYS A 55 16.23 1.02 17.07
CA CYS A 55 15.24 1.02 18.14
C CYS A 55 15.86 0.67 19.49
N PHE A 56 16.70 -0.37 19.55
CA PHE A 56 17.38 -0.78 20.77
C PHE A 56 18.34 0.28 21.28
N GLN A 57 19.08 0.96 20.40
CA GLN A 57 19.99 2.01 20.82
C GLN A 57 19.24 3.20 21.45
N ALA A 58 18.14 3.62 20.83
CA ALA A 58 17.28 4.68 21.37
C ALA A 58 16.61 4.27 22.68
N LEU A 59 16.14 3.03 22.77
CA LEU A 59 15.51 2.49 23.97
C LEU A 59 16.51 2.33 25.12
N ALA A 60 17.74 1.90 24.85
CA ALA A 60 18.78 1.79 25.87
C ALA A 60 19.06 3.15 26.54
N ASN A 61 19.02 4.25 25.77
CA ASN A 61 19.14 5.61 26.33
C ASN A 61 17.96 5.94 27.25
N ALA A 62 16.73 5.67 26.81
CA ALA A 62 15.52 5.94 27.59
C ALA A 62 15.43 5.10 28.88
N LEU A 63 15.81 3.82 28.81
CA LEU A 63 15.83 2.89 29.95
C LEU A 63 16.90 3.27 30.98
N ALA A 64 18.08 3.70 30.54
CA ALA A 64 19.17 4.08 31.42
C ALA A 64 18.80 5.28 32.33
N GLU A 65 18.01 6.22 31.83
CA GLU A 65 17.50 7.35 32.63
C GLU A 65 16.57 6.91 33.77
N ARG A 66 16.00 5.70 33.69
CA ARG A 66 15.09 5.10 34.68
C ARG A 66 15.72 3.95 35.47
N GLY A 67 17.03 3.74 35.34
CA GLY A 67 17.76 2.71 36.10
C GLY A 67 17.57 1.29 35.57
N TYR A 68 17.34 1.15 34.27
CA TYR A 68 17.27 -0.13 33.58
C TYR A 68 18.36 -0.24 32.51
N ASP A 69 18.85 -1.45 32.32
CA ASP A 69 19.74 -1.84 31.24
C ASP A 69 18.98 -2.61 30.17
N LEU A 70 19.33 -2.39 28.90
CA LEU A 70 18.89 -3.22 27.79
C LEU A 70 20.01 -4.17 27.36
N TRP A 71 19.75 -5.46 27.46
CA TRP A 71 20.65 -6.51 26.99
C TRP A 71 20.07 -7.18 25.76
N ASN A 72 20.91 -7.63 24.83
CA ASN A 72 20.53 -8.58 23.78
C ASN A 72 21.21 -9.92 24.04
N LEU A 73 20.42 -10.99 24.12
CA LEU A 73 20.94 -12.36 24.16
C LEU A 73 21.11 -12.85 22.72
N ASP A 74 22.31 -12.65 22.18
CA ASP A 74 22.64 -13.04 20.81
C ASP A 74 22.75 -14.57 20.71
N ALA A 75 21.85 -15.19 19.95
CA ALA A 75 21.84 -16.63 19.67
C ALA A 75 22.59 -16.98 18.36
N GLY A 76 23.16 -15.98 17.69
CA GLY A 76 23.69 -16.06 16.33
C GLY A 76 22.58 -15.94 15.28
N GLY A 77 22.77 -15.06 14.31
CA GLY A 77 21.92 -14.94 13.12
C GLY A 77 21.10 -13.66 13.04
N ASP A 78 19.90 -13.79 12.50
CA ASP A 78 18.95 -12.76 12.06
C ASP A 78 17.87 -12.46 13.15
N ASP A 79 18.13 -12.81 14.42
CA ASP A 79 17.17 -12.77 15.55
C ASP A 79 17.74 -11.98 16.74
N TYR A 80 16.87 -11.21 17.39
CA TYR A 80 17.15 -10.42 18.59
C TYR A 80 16.31 -10.88 19.77
N ARG A 81 16.95 -11.00 20.93
CA ARG A 81 16.32 -11.39 22.20
C ARG A 81 16.59 -10.32 23.26
N PRO A 82 15.88 -9.19 23.19
CA PRO A 82 16.07 -8.10 24.14
C PRO A 82 15.57 -8.50 25.52
N VAL A 83 16.34 -8.17 26.55
CA VAL A 83 15.98 -8.34 27.95
C VAL A 83 16.23 -7.03 28.69
N VAL A 84 15.18 -6.50 29.31
CA VAL A 84 15.26 -5.30 30.16
C VAL A 84 15.49 -5.73 31.61
N VAL A 85 16.56 -5.23 32.22
CA VAL A 85 17.00 -5.64 33.56
C VAL A 85 17.28 -4.40 34.42
N PRO A 86 16.80 -4.32 35.67
CA PRO A 86 17.22 -3.24 36.58
C PRO A 86 18.74 -3.18 36.72
N THR A 87 19.33 -1.99 36.67
CA THR A 87 20.80 -1.81 36.67
C THR A 87 21.46 -2.44 37.91
N GLU A 88 20.76 -2.49 39.05
CA GLU A 88 21.21 -3.17 40.27
C GLU A 88 21.36 -4.70 40.13
N GLN A 89 20.70 -5.32 39.15
CA GLN A 89 20.78 -6.76 38.86
C GLN A 89 21.76 -7.08 37.72
N ARG A 90 22.43 -6.07 37.15
CA ARG A 90 23.38 -6.19 36.02
C ARG A 90 24.38 -7.33 36.21
N GLU A 91 25.07 -7.35 37.34
CA GLU A 91 26.10 -8.37 37.60
C GLU A 91 25.51 -9.78 37.78
N ALA A 92 24.30 -9.88 38.33
CA ALA A 92 23.62 -11.16 38.52
C ALA A 92 23.15 -11.73 37.18
N PHE A 93 22.63 -10.86 36.29
CA PHE A 93 22.25 -11.22 34.94
C PHE A 93 23.46 -11.67 34.11
N ALA A 94 24.52 -10.87 34.08
CA ALA A 94 25.75 -11.22 33.35
C ALA A 94 26.34 -12.56 33.81
N ARG A 95 26.36 -12.83 35.12
CA ARG A 95 26.82 -14.11 35.67
C ARG A 95 25.91 -15.29 35.32
N HIS A 96 24.59 -15.08 35.22
CA HIS A 96 23.64 -16.13 34.86
C HIS A 96 23.83 -16.64 33.43
N TRP A 97 24.14 -15.73 32.51
CA TRP A 97 24.35 -16.04 31.09
C TRP A 97 25.80 -16.33 30.73
N GLN A 98 26.75 -16.13 31.65
CA GLN A 98 28.15 -16.43 31.42
C GLN A 98 28.37 -17.94 31.24
N GLY A 99 28.80 -18.35 30.03
CA GLY A 99 29.16 -19.74 29.72
C GLY A 99 27.99 -20.64 29.34
N GLN A 100 26.81 -20.09 29.05
CA GLN A 100 25.75 -20.84 28.38
C GLN A 100 26.09 -20.98 26.89
N GLU A 101 25.92 -22.18 26.33
CA GLU A 101 26.36 -22.49 24.95
C GLU A 101 25.47 -21.85 23.87
N ASP A 102 24.19 -21.60 24.18
CA ASP A 102 23.20 -21.18 23.19
C ASP A 102 23.05 -19.65 23.06
N PHE A 103 23.57 -18.86 24.01
CA PHE A 103 23.37 -17.40 24.03
C PHE A 103 24.61 -16.63 24.49
N THR A 104 24.90 -15.53 23.80
CA THR A 104 25.89 -14.53 24.21
C THR A 104 25.19 -13.26 24.68
N ALA A 105 25.24 -12.98 25.98
CA ALA A 105 24.68 -11.76 26.52
C ALA A 105 25.55 -10.53 26.17
N SER A 106 24.95 -9.56 25.48
CA SER A 106 25.59 -8.29 25.12
C SER A 106 24.80 -7.11 25.69
N LEU A 107 25.48 -6.23 26.43
CA LEU A 107 24.88 -4.99 26.92
C LEU A 107 24.86 -3.97 25.78
N ILE A 108 23.68 -3.40 25.52
CA ILE A 108 23.54 -2.29 24.58
C ILE A 108 23.84 -1.01 25.36
N GLU A 109 25.06 -0.53 25.21
CA GLU A 109 25.53 0.65 25.93
C GLU A 109 24.76 1.91 25.46
N PRO A 110 24.24 2.73 26.39
CA PRO A 110 23.68 4.03 26.04
C PRO A 110 24.72 4.89 25.33
N GLU A 111 24.31 5.65 24.31
CA GLU A 111 25.22 6.56 23.63
C GLU A 111 25.72 7.62 24.62
N LYS A 112 27.04 7.65 24.86
CA LYS A 112 27.64 8.76 25.59
C LYS A 112 27.34 10.04 24.82
N ALA A 113 26.68 11.00 25.47
CA ALA A 113 26.40 12.31 24.90
C ALA A 113 27.68 12.88 24.27
N SER A 114 27.81 12.74 22.95
CA SER A 114 28.95 13.28 22.26
C SER A 114 28.76 14.79 22.22
N VAL A 115 29.77 15.53 22.69
CA VAL A 115 29.91 16.97 22.42
C VAL A 115 30.31 17.11 20.95
N ALA A 116 29.52 16.53 20.05
CA ALA A 116 29.57 16.84 18.64
C ALA A 116 28.76 18.11 18.47
N GLU A 117 29.40 19.10 17.86
CA GLU A 117 28.85 20.41 17.54
C GLU A 117 27.36 20.29 17.23
N ARG A 118 26.54 20.99 18.02
CA ARG A 118 25.20 21.38 17.59
C ARG A 118 25.40 22.07 16.24
N LYS A 119 25.37 21.32 15.14
CA LYS A 119 24.94 21.83 13.84
C LYS A 119 23.69 22.57 14.20
N THR A 120 23.76 23.89 14.09
CA THR A 120 22.67 24.80 14.42
C THR A 120 21.41 24.11 13.94
N ALA A 121 20.59 23.66 14.89
CA ALA A 121 19.31 23.09 14.57
C ALA A 121 18.70 24.14 13.65
N ARG A 122 18.57 23.82 12.36
CA ARG A 122 17.80 24.66 11.45
C ARG A 122 16.53 24.87 12.21
N LYS A 123 16.26 26.12 12.63
CA LYS A 123 15.03 26.45 13.35
C LYS A 123 13.95 25.69 12.60
N PRO A 124 13.23 24.73 13.21
CA PRO A 124 12.11 24.15 12.52
C PRO A 124 11.29 25.38 12.14
N ALA A 125 11.14 25.60 10.83
CA ALA A 125 10.11 26.52 10.39
C ALA A 125 8.89 26.12 11.19
N ARG A 126 8.18 27.09 11.78
CA ARG A 126 6.87 26.83 12.40
C ARG A 126 5.95 26.30 11.29
N ARG A 127 6.14 25.05 10.89
CA ARG A 127 5.12 24.26 10.21
C ARG A 127 4.07 24.13 11.29
N SER A 128 2.91 24.73 11.03
CA SER A 128 1.72 24.37 11.80
C SER A 128 1.69 22.84 11.82
N LYS A 129 1.50 22.25 13.00
CA LYS A 129 1.31 20.81 13.12
C LYS A 129 -0.08 20.55 12.55
N VAL A 130 -0.18 20.53 11.22
CA VAL A 130 -1.43 20.25 10.52
C VAL A 130 -1.92 18.92 11.03
N ASN A 131 -3.16 18.89 11.51
CA ASN A 131 -3.79 17.63 11.83
C ASN A 131 -4.16 16.96 10.50
N TRP A 132 -3.33 16.01 10.07
CA TRP A 132 -3.50 15.30 8.80
C TRP A 132 -4.68 14.34 8.80
N LEU A 133 -5.09 13.84 9.97
CA LEU A 133 -6.24 12.94 10.11
C LEU A 133 -7.35 13.70 10.85
N GLN A 134 -8.24 14.33 10.09
CA GLN A 134 -9.38 15.08 10.61
C GLN A 134 -10.63 14.22 10.56
N GLU A 135 -11.56 14.45 11.47
CA GLU A 135 -12.87 13.79 11.49
C GLU A 135 -12.72 12.27 11.26
N VAL A 136 -12.18 11.55 12.25
CA VAL A 136 -11.95 10.11 12.14
C VAL A 136 -13.26 9.35 12.37
N HIS A 137 -13.50 8.32 11.57
CA HIS A 137 -14.54 7.32 11.77
C HIS A 137 -13.88 5.96 11.98
N ASP A 138 -13.97 5.47 13.22
CA ASP A 138 -13.41 4.18 13.63
C ASP A 138 -14.38 3.03 13.29
N TYR A 139 -13.82 1.91 12.83
CA TYR A 139 -14.55 0.69 12.57
C TYR A 139 -14.50 -0.26 13.79
N PRO A 140 -15.52 -1.09 13.99
CA PRO A 140 -15.52 -2.09 15.06
C PRO A 140 -14.49 -3.22 14.82
N GLY A 141 -14.03 -3.40 13.58
CA GLY A 141 -13.03 -4.39 13.19
C GLY A 141 -12.29 -4.02 11.89
N PRO A 142 -11.33 -4.85 11.46
CA PRO A 142 -10.48 -4.55 10.31
C PRO A 142 -11.27 -4.45 9.00
N THR A 143 -11.28 -3.26 8.43
CA THR A 143 -11.98 -2.85 7.21
C THR A 143 -10.96 -2.51 6.12
N TYR A 144 -10.61 -3.50 5.29
CA TYR A 144 -9.61 -3.32 4.25
C TYR A 144 -10.22 -2.75 2.96
N VAL A 145 -9.92 -1.48 2.67
CA VAL A 145 -10.30 -0.82 1.42
C VAL A 145 -9.11 -0.78 0.45
N HIS A 146 -9.30 -1.34 -0.75
CA HIS A 146 -8.29 -1.41 -1.81
C HIS A 146 -8.90 -1.25 -3.22
N ASP A 147 -8.08 -1.18 -4.27
CA ASP A 147 -8.59 -0.91 -5.63
C ASP A 147 -9.59 -1.93 -6.16
N GLY A 148 -9.48 -3.20 -5.74
CA GLY A 148 -10.38 -4.27 -6.19
C GLY A 148 -11.76 -4.29 -5.53
N ASN A 149 -12.00 -3.48 -4.50
CA ASN A 149 -13.29 -3.44 -3.79
C ASN A 149 -13.83 -2.03 -3.57
N TYR A 150 -13.16 -0.98 -4.08
CA TYR A 150 -13.58 0.41 -3.94
C TYR A 150 -13.98 1.02 -5.29
N HIS A 151 -15.21 1.50 -5.41
CA HIS A 151 -15.76 2.08 -6.63
C HIS A 151 -16.61 3.31 -6.32
N ASN A 152 -16.22 4.46 -6.88
CA ASN A 152 -16.98 5.73 -6.82
C ASN A 152 -17.48 6.16 -5.42
N GLY A 153 -16.70 5.89 -4.38
CA GLY A 153 -17.10 6.23 -3.00
C GLY A 153 -17.84 5.11 -2.27
N TRP A 154 -18.00 3.93 -2.86
CA TRP A 154 -18.45 2.73 -2.15
C TRP A 154 -17.32 1.71 -2.01
N ALA A 155 -17.32 0.93 -0.93
CA ALA A 155 -16.50 -0.26 -0.83
C ALA A 155 -17.29 -1.47 -0.34
N ALA A 156 -16.93 -2.66 -0.81
CA ALA A 156 -17.46 -3.91 -0.27
C ALA A 156 -16.48 -4.58 0.68
N ILE A 157 -16.97 -4.92 1.88
CA ILE A 157 -16.19 -5.48 2.98
C ILE A 157 -16.82 -6.80 3.38
N THR A 158 -16.00 -7.85 3.46
CA THR A 158 -16.45 -9.17 3.88
C THR A 158 -15.86 -9.49 5.25
N GLU A 159 -16.72 -9.86 6.18
CA GLU A 159 -16.34 -10.18 7.56
C GLU A 159 -16.78 -11.61 7.89
N GLN A 160 -15.97 -12.33 8.67
CA GLN A 160 -16.31 -13.68 9.09
C GLN A 160 -17.10 -13.61 10.40
N ASP A 161 -18.33 -14.11 10.39
CA ASP A 161 -19.13 -14.38 11.59
C ASP A 161 -19.09 -15.88 11.95
N ASP A 162 -19.65 -16.26 13.10
CA ASP A 162 -19.60 -17.62 13.65
C ASP A 162 -20.21 -18.68 12.71
N GLU A 163 -21.22 -18.30 11.91
CA GLU A 163 -21.99 -19.23 11.06
C GLU A 163 -21.82 -19.01 9.55
N GLN A 164 -21.49 -17.78 9.11
CA GLN A 164 -21.39 -17.41 7.70
C GLN A 164 -20.48 -16.19 7.50
N TRP A 165 -20.05 -15.92 6.27
CA TRP A 165 -19.45 -14.62 5.95
C TRP A 165 -20.53 -13.57 5.72
N LEU A 166 -20.37 -12.40 6.32
CA LEU A 166 -21.15 -11.21 6.06
C LEU A 166 -20.54 -10.44 4.89
N CYS A 167 -21.36 -9.61 4.23
CA CYS A 167 -20.91 -8.70 3.20
C CYS A 167 -21.57 -7.33 3.40
N PHE A 168 -20.77 -6.31 3.70
CA PHE A 168 -21.22 -4.94 3.86
C PHE A 168 -20.85 -4.11 2.64
N LEU A 169 -21.79 -3.30 2.15
CA LEU A 169 -21.52 -2.22 1.22
C LEU A 169 -21.45 -0.91 2.01
N ILE A 170 -20.26 -0.34 2.12
CA ILE A 170 -20.02 0.92 2.83
C ILE A 170 -20.08 2.07 1.81
N ASP A 171 -20.94 3.04 2.06
CA ASP A 171 -21.05 4.31 1.33
C ASP A 171 -20.26 5.41 2.05
N TYR A 172 -19.14 5.81 1.46
CA TYR A 172 -18.31 6.90 1.93
C TYR A 172 -18.77 8.27 1.44
N ASN A 173 -19.75 8.37 0.53
CA ASN A 173 -20.23 9.65 0.02
C ASN A 173 -20.84 10.55 1.10
N PRO A 174 -21.67 10.06 2.04
CA PRO A 174 -22.02 10.80 3.26
C PRO A 174 -20.88 10.74 4.30
N TRP A 175 -20.95 11.64 5.29
CA TRP A 175 -20.06 11.56 6.46
C TRP A 175 -20.86 11.70 7.76
N PRO A 176 -20.73 10.76 8.71
CA PRO A 176 -19.91 9.54 8.65
C PRO A 176 -20.35 8.57 7.54
N PRO A 177 -19.50 7.60 7.14
CA PRO A 177 -19.87 6.57 6.18
C PRO A 177 -21.13 5.83 6.62
N ALA A 178 -21.95 5.41 5.65
CA ALA A 178 -23.15 4.62 5.90
C ALA A 178 -22.91 3.17 5.47
N GLU A 179 -23.38 2.22 6.26
CA GLU A 179 -23.16 0.79 6.01
C GLU A 179 -24.48 0.12 5.67
N GLN A 180 -24.42 -0.84 4.74
CA GLN A 180 -25.54 -1.67 4.37
C GLN A 180 -25.13 -3.14 4.33
N ASP A 181 -25.83 -3.98 5.08
CA ASP A 181 -25.69 -5.43 5.00
C ASP A 181 -26.33 -5.92 3.69
N MET A 182 -25.52 -6.58 2.86
CA MET A 182 -25.91 -7.09 1.56
C MET A 182 -26.68 -8.41 1.65
N LEU A 183 -26.72 -9.05 2.81
CA LEU A 183 -27.39 -10.33 3.06
C LEU A 183 -28.71 -10.18 3.82
N GLU A 184 -28.95 -9.05 4.52
CA GLU A 184 -30.10 -8.82 5.42
C GLU A 184 -31.47 -9.15 4.78
N HIS A 185 -31.64 -8.91 3.48
CA HIS A 185 -32.90 -9.11 2.76
C HIS A 185 -32.84 -10.27 1.75
N ARG A 186 -31.79 -11.09 1.79
CA ARG A 186 -31.61 -12.21 0.87
C ARG A 186 -32.19 -13.50 1.46
N THR A 187 -32.95 -14.22 0.64
CA THR A 187 -33.55 -15.52 1.03
C THR A 187 -32.95 -16.70 0.27
N ASP A 188 -31.91 -16.46 -0.53
CA ASP A 188 -31.30 -17.45 -1.41
C ASP A 188 -30.10 -18.19 -0.79
N GLY A 189 -29.85 -17.99 0.52
CA GLY A 189 -28.81 -18.68 1.28
C GLY A 189 -27.39 -18.34 0.82
N LEU A 190 -27.19 -17.12 0.31
CA LEU A 190 -25.90 -16.64 -0.15
C LEU A 190 -24.95 -16.37 1.02
N ASP A 191 -23.71 -16.84 0.90
CA ASP A 191 -22.62 -16.50 1.80
C ASP A 191 -21.89 -15.25 1.29
N GLY A 192 -21.51 -14.34 2.20
CA GLY A 192 -20.87 -13.07 1.85
C GLY A 192 -19.55 -13.21 1.09
N ALA A 193 -18.80 -14.31 1.30
CA ALA A 193 -17.55 -14.57 0.59
C ALA A 193 -17.76 -14.96 -0.89
N ASP A 194 -18.99 -15.22 -1.30
CA ASP A 194 -19.36 -15.48 -2.69
C ASP A 194 -19.66 -14.19 -3.47
N LEU A 195 -19.72 -13.03 -2.80
CA LEU A 195 -19.98 -11.72 -3.40
C LEU A 195 -18.70 -10.91 -3.60
N GLN A 196 -18.57 -10.35 -4.79
CA GLN A 196 -17.50 -9.42 -5.09
C GLN A 196 -18.07 -8.20 -5.82
N LEU A 197 -17.82 -7.01 -5.26
CA LEU A 197 -18.19 -5.75 -5.89
C LEU A 197 -17.35 -5.53 -7.15
N ILE A 198 -18.00 -5.07 -8.22
CA ILE A 198 -17.35 -4.72 -9.49
C ILE A 198 -17.47 -3.23 -9.80
N ASP A 199 -18.62 -2.65 -9.50
CA ASP A 199 -18.88 -1.23 -9.68
C ASP A 199 -20.03 -0.80 -8.76
N ALA A 200 -20.04 0.47 -8.39
CA ALA A 200 -21.11 1.07 -7.63
C ALA A 200 -21.27 2.54 -8.01
N ASN A 201 -22.52 2.99 -8.02
CA ASN A 201 -22.90 4.40 -8.15
C ASN A 201 -24.13 4.68 -7.25
N ALA A 202 -24.58 5.94 -7.23
CA ALA A 202 -25.65 6.36 -6.33
C ALA A 202 -27.00 5.71 -6.65
N GLN A 203 -27.12 5.09 -7.83
CA GLN A 203 -28.33 4.45 -8.31
C GLN A 203 -28.27 2.92 -8.17
N ARG A 204 -27.09 2.31 -8.31
CA ARG A 204 -26.95 0.86 -8.36
C ARG A 204 -25.57 0.36 -7.94
N SER A 205 -25.48 -0.90 -7.54
CA SER A 205 -24.23 -1.65 -7.44
C SER A 205 -24.25 -2.87 -8.36
N LEU A 206 -23.10 -3.25 -8.88
CA LEU A 206 -22.87 -4.39 -9.76
C LEU A 206 -21.94 -5.37 -9.07
N TRP A 207 -22.34 -6.63 -9.03
CA TRP A 207 -21.68 -7.68 -8.28
C TRP A 207 -21.40 -8.88 -9.14
N ARG A 208 -20.29 -9.55 -8.85
CA ARG A 208 -19.98 -10.91 -9.29
C ARG A 208 -20.27 -11.83 -8.14
N ARG A 209 -21.13 -12.81 -8.40
CA ARG A 209 -21.56 -13.80 -7.43
C ARG A 209 -21.07 -15.18 -7.83
N ARG A 210 -20.41 -15.90 -6.93
CA ARG A 210 -20.16 -17.33 -7.11
C ARG A 210 -21.46 -18.12 -6.94
N VAL A 211 -21.84 -18.89 -7.95
CA VAL A 211 -23.07 -19.72 -7.96
C VAL A 211 -22.76 -21.21 -7.88
N LYS A 212 -21.52 -21.61 -8.20
CA LYS A 212 -21.04 -22.98 -8.05
C LYS A 212 -19.63 -22.96 -7.52
N ARG A 213 -19.40 -23.71 -6.45
CA ARG A 213 -18.05 -24.00 -5.94
C ARG A 213 -17.54 -25.29 -6.54
N GLY A 214 -16.38 -25.23 -7.18
CA GLY A 214 -15.71 -26.38 -7.72
C GLY A 214 -14.70 -27.00 -6.75
N ASP A 215 -14.10 -28.12 -7.15
CA ASP A 215 -13.01 -28.75 -6.38
C ASP A 215 -11.74 -27.87 -6.38
N TYR A 216 -11.56 -27.07 -7.44
CA TYR A 216 -10.51 -26.05 -7.59
C TYR A 216 -11.14 -24.69 -7.92
N SER A 217 -10.43 -23.60 -7.64
CA SER A 217 -10.92 -22.23 -7.93
C SER A 217 -11.20 -21.99 -9.43
N SER A 218 -10.52 -22.71 -10.32
CA SER A 218 -10.80 -22.70 -11.77
C SER A 218 -12.14 -23.33 -12.15
N ASP A 219 -12.69 -24.18 -11.28
CA ASP A 219 -13.96 -24.87 -11.46
C ASP A 219 -15.14 -24.09 -10.88
N ASP A 220 -14.87 -23.03 -10.12
CA ASP A 220 -15.88 -22.10 -9.65
C ASP A 220 -16.62 -21.46 -10.82
N ARG A 221 -17.92 -21.24 -10.66
CA ARG A 221 -18.76 -20.57 -11.64
C ARG A 221 -19.45 -19.36 -11.04
N TYR A 222 -19.53 -18.32 -11.84
CA TYR A 222 -20.01 -17.01 -11.43
C TYR A 222 -21.16 -16.54 -12.31
N LYS A 223 -22.06 -15.76 -11.71
CA LYS A 223 -23.06 -14.92 -12.39
C LYS A 223 -22.88 -13.48 -11.95
N TYR A 224 -23.42 -12.55 -12.72
CA TYR A 224 -23.40 -11.14 -12.38
C TYR A 224 -24.81 -10.71 -11.96
N GLU A 225 -24.88 -9.79 -11.01
CA GLU A 225 -26.14 -9.23 -10.54
C GLU A 225 -26.01 -7.72 -10.33
N VAL A 226 -27.08 -6.99 -10.67
CA VAL A 226 -27.23 -5.57 -10.42
C VAL A 226 -28.22 -5.39 -9.30
N ARG A 227 -27.87 -4.55 -8.32
CA ARG A 227 -28.72 -4.21 -7.20
C ARG A 227 -29.12 -2.73 -7.26
N GLN A 228 -30.41 -2.45 -7.04
CA GLN A 228 -30.99 -1.10 -6.96
C GLN A 228 -31.91 -1.02 -5.76
N GLY A 229 -31.45 -0.37 -4.67
CA GLY A 229 -32.12 -0.51 -3.38
C GLY A 229 -32.13 -1.99 -2.96
N ASP A 230 -33.32 -2.54 -2.69
CA ASP A 230 -33.47 -3.94 -2.28
C ASP A 230 -33.70 -4.89 -3.46
N ASP A 231 -33.89 -4.37 -4.67
CA ASP A 231 -34.11 -5.19 -5.86
C ASP A 231 -32.78 -5.71 -6.42
N ILE A 232 -32.71 -7.02 -6.69
CA ILE A 232 -31.54 -7.71 -7.23
C ILE A 232 -31.94 -8.39 -8.53
N GLN A 233 -31.29 -8.00 -9.62
CA GLN A 233 -31.57 -8.52 -10.96
C GLN A 233 -30.33 -9.18 -11.55
N ALA A 234 -30.53 -10.26 -12.29
CA ALA A 234 -29.44 -10.88 -13.04
C ALA A 234 -28.89 -9.93 -14.11
N PHE A 235 -27.57 -9.88 -14.25
CA PHE A 235 -26.88 -9.15 -15.31
C PHE A 235 -26.17 -10.14 -16.25
N GLY A 236 -26.39 -9.96 -17.54
CA GLY A 236 -25.87 -10.83 -18.58
C GLY A 236 -26.82 -11.93 -19.03
N PRO A 237 -26.41 -12.74 -20.02
CA PRO A 237 -27.25 -13.81 -20.56
C PRO A 237 -27.65 -14.83 -19.48
N ALA A 238 -28.96 -15.11 -19.35
CA ALA A 238 -29.52 -15.89 -18.23
C ALA A 238 -28.90 -17.29 -18.02
N GLU A 239 -28.57 -17.96 -19.12
CA GLU A 239 -28.06 -19.34 -19.15
C GLU A 239 -26.54 -19.43 -19.11
N VAL A 240 -25.84 -18.30 -18.97
CA VAL A 240 -24.38 -18.27 -18.94
C VAL A 240 -23.88 -18.24 -17.52
N GLU A 241 -22.92 -19.11 -17.26
CA GLU A 241 -22.12 -19.15 -16.05
C GLU A 241 -20.66 -18.98 -16.46
N TRP A 242 -20.00 -17.96 -15.92
CA TRP A 242 -18.62 -17.64 -16.28
C TRP A 242 -17.63 -18.35 -15.34
N PRO A 243 -16.41 -18.63 -15.80
CA PRO A 243 -15.32 -19.02 -14.91
C PRO A 243 -14.93 -17.85 -14.00
N GLY A 244 -14.05 -18.11 -13.02
CA GLY A 244 -13.37 -17.03 -12.32
C GLY A 244 -12.52 -16.19 -13.29
N PHE A 245 -12.57 -14.87 -13.15
CA PHE A 245 -11.75 -13.92 -13.89
C PHE A 245 -10.77 -13.21 -12.96
N GLU A 246 -9.66 -12.77 -13.51
CA GLU A 246 -8.67 -12.02 -12.72
C GLU A 246 -9.16 -10.60 -12.42
N GLN A 247 -8.85 -10.11 -11.22
CA GLN A 247 -9.10 -8.72 -10.85
C GLN A 247 -8.03 -7.78 -11.46
N PRO A 248 -8.37 -6.50 -11.68
CA PRO A 248 -9.69 -5.90 -11.48
C PRO A 248 -10.63 -6.14 -12.68
N SER A 249 -11.93 -6.24 -12.39
CA SER A 249 -13.00 -6.14 -13.40
C SER A 249 -13.10 -4.69 -13.86
N VAL A 250 -13.24 -4.46 -15.17
CA VAL A 250 -13.32 -3.10 -15.74
C VAL A 250 -14.75 -2.82 -16.20
N VAL A 251 -15.33 -1.69 -15.79
CA VAL A 251 -16.67 -1.28 -16.23
C VAL A 251 -16.60 0.00 -17.06
N VAL A 252 -17.19 -0.03 -18.26
CA VAL A 252 -17.34 1.14 -19.14
C VAL A 252 -18.78 1.15 -19.68
N ASP A 253 -19.49 2.26 -19.53
CA ASP A 253 -20.85 2.43 -20.05
C ASP A 253 -21.83 1.28 -19.73
N ALA A 254 -21.80 0.78 -18.48
CA ALA A 254 -22.60 -0.36 -18.02
C ALA A 254 -22.26 -1.73 -18.61
N GLU A 255 -21.14 -1.84 -19.34
CA GLU A 255 -20.59 -3.10 -19.82
C GLU A 255 -19.41 -3.52 -18.96
N VAL A 256 -19.27 -4.81 -18.74
CA VAL A 256 -18.20 -5.40 -17.93
C VAL A 256 -17.18 -6.02 -18.85
N PHE A 257 -15.92 -5.74 -18.58
CA PHE A 257 -14.77 -6.28 -19.29
C PHE A 257 -13.92 -7.08 -18.33
N GLU A 258 -13.72 -8.35 -18.69
CA GLU A 258 -13.09 -9.34 -17.82
C GLU A 258 -11.88 -9.95 -18.52
N ARG A 259 -10.84 -10.22 -17.72
CA ARG A 259 -9.64 -10.89 -18.20
C ARG A 259 -9.67 -12.36 -17.80
N GLN A 260 -9.35 -13.23 -18.75
CA GLN A 260 -9.20 -14.66 -18.52
C GLN A 260 -7.88 -15.16 -19.07
N ARG A 261 -7.00 -15.66 -18.20
CA ARG A 261 -5.80 -16.37 -18.59
C ARG A 261 -6.05 -17.86 -18.74
N LEU A 262 -5.63 -18.41 -19.88
CA LEU A 262 -5.66 -19.81 -20.22
C LEU A 262 -4.22 -20.32 -20.34
N TYR A 263 -3.96 -21.53 -19.84
CA TYR A 263 -2.63 -22.15 -19.88
C TYR A 263 -2.54 -23.30 -20.90
N GLU A 264 -3.67 -23.94 -21.21
CA GLU A 264 -3.76 -25.08 -22.12
C GLU A 264 -4.83 -24.85 -23.21
N PRO A 265 -4.67 -25.41 -24.42
CA PRO A 265 -3.49 -26.14 -24.91
C PRO A 265 -2.29 -25.22 -25.20
N VAL A 266 -2.51 -23.90 -25.31
CA VAL A 266 -1.48 -22.89 -25.51
C VAL A 266 -1.80 -21.70 -24.60
N PRO A 267 -0.80 -21.10 -23.92
CA PRO A 267 -1.01 -19.90 -23.13
C PRO A 267 -1.67 -18.78 -23.95
N MET A 268 -2.77 -18.23 -23.43
CA MET A 268 -3.56 -17.20 -24.08
C MET A 268 -4.31 -16.38 -23.04
N THR A 269 -4.41 -15.08 -23.26
CA THR A 269 -5.26 -14.18 -22.49
C THR A 269 -6.43 -13.75 -23.34
N ARG A 270 -7.65 -13.93 -22.83
CA ARG A 270 -8.90 -13.46 -23.45
C ARG A 270 -9.42 -12.24 -22.73
N ILE A 271 -9.88 -11.27 -23.50
CA ILE A 271 -10.66 -10.14 -23.00
C ILE A 271 -12.12 -10.40 -23.36
N TRP A 272 -12.94 -10.56 -22.34
CA TRP A 272 -14.38 -10.73 -22.45
C TRP A 272 -15.08 -9.38 -22.37
N ARG A 273 -16.16 -9.24 -23.12
CA ARG A 273 -17.15 -8.18 -22.98
C ARG A 273 -18.46 -8.83 -22.57
N ILE A 274 -19.01 -8.40 -21.44
CA ILE A 274 -20.27 -8.86 -20.89
C ILE A 274 -21.22 -7.66 -20.84
N THR A 275 -22.31 -7.78 -21.59
CA THR A 275 -23.42 -6.82 -21.61
C THR A 275 -24.62 -7.45 -20.93
N ALA A 276 -25.70 -6.69 -20.72
CA ALA A 276 -26.93 -7.24 -20.16
C ALA A 276 -27.56 -8.36 -21.02
N GLN A 277 -27.28 -8.45 -22.32
CA GLN A 277 -27.91 -9.40 -23.24
C GLN A 277 -26.95 -10.41 -23.88
N ALA A 278 -25.65 -10.13 -23.91
CA ALA A 278 -24.66 -10.90 -24.64
C ALA A 278 -23.32 -10.97 -23.90
N SER A 279 -22.54 -12.01 -24.19
CA SER A 279 -21.17 -12.18 -23.74
C SER A 279 -20.32 -12.65 -24.90
N GLU A 280 -19.19 -12.02 -25.14
CA GLU A 280 -18.30 -12.32 -26.25
C GLU A 280 -16.83 -12.10 -25.89
N VAL A 281 -15.92 -12.81 -26.57
CA VAL A 281 -14.48 -12.53 -26.50
C VAL A 281 -14.17 -11.49 -27.57
N ILE A 282 -13.66 -10.32 -27.16
CA ILE A 282 -13.38 -9.20 -28.06
C ILE A 282 -11.91 -9.08 -28.46
N PHE A 283 -11.02 -9.75 -27.72
CA PHE A 283 -9.59 -9.74 -27.99
C PHE A 283 -8.89 -10.96 -27.38
N GLU A 284 -7.89 -11.48 -28.08
CA GLU A 284 -7.07 -12.61 -27.63
C GLU A 284 -5.58 -12.29 -27.90
N HIS A 285 -4.71 -12.59 -26.94
CA HIS A 285 -3.26 -12.44 -27.12
C HIS A 285 -2.47 -13.51 -26.33
N PRO A 286 -1.37 -14.09 -26.87
CA PRO A 286 -0.61 -15.15 -26.19
C PRO A 286 0.06 -14.74 -24.87
N ASP A 287 0.31 -13.45 -24.70
CA ASP A 287 0.89 -12.87 -23.48
C ASP A 287 -0.21 -12.39 -22.51
N ASP A 288 0.16 -12.12 -21.27
CA ASP A 288 -0.73 -11.46 -20.32
C ASP A 288 -1.05 -10.02 -20.77
N LEU A 289 -2.24 -9.55 -20.45
CA LEU A 289 -2.76 -8.24 -20.84
C LEU A 289 -3.24 -7.45 -19.63
N THR A 290 -3.02 -6.14 -19.65
CA THR A 290 -3.66 -5.18 -18.75
C THR A 290 -4.74 -4.43 -19.51
N ILE A 291 -5.93 -4.28 -18.90
CA ILE A 291 -7.06 -3.52 -19.45
C ILE A 291 -7.14 -2.18 -18.72
N LEU A 292 -7.32 -1.10 -19.47
CA LEU A 292 -7.51 0.25 -18.92
C LEU A 292 -8.66 0.96 -19.63
N PRO A 293 -9.64 1.53 -18.91
CA PRO A 293 -10.57 2.51 -19.48
C PRO A 293 -9.84 3.68 -20.13
N PHE A 294 -10.11 3.95 -21.41
CA PHE A 294 -9.32 4.88 -22.22
C PHE A 294 -10.17 5.97 -22.89
N GLY A 295 -10.78 6.81 -22.06
CA GLY A 295 -11.75 7.80 -22.50
C GLY A 295 -13.10 7.17 -22.83
N HIS A 296 -13.96 7.95 -23.49
CA HIS A 296 -15.34 7.55 -23.74
C HIS A 296 -15.40 6.32 -24.65
N ARG A 297 -16.07 5.24 -24.21
CA ARG A 297 -16.37 4.03 -25.02
C ARG A 297 -15.14 3.32 -25.59
N ARG A 298 -13.99 3.44 -24.92
CA ARG A 298 -12.71 2.91 -25.39
C ARG A 298 -11.98 2.17 -24.29
N LEU A 299 -11.26 1.14 -24.69
CA LEU A 299 -10.35 0.39 -23.84
C LEU A 299 -8.96 0.40 -24.45
N LEU A 300 -7.95 0.51 -23.60
CA LEU A 300 -6.57 0.25 -23.94
C LEU A 300 -6.18 -1.13 -23.41
N PHE A 301 -5.67 -1.98 -24.30
CA PHE A 301 -5.05 -3.26 -23.96
C PHE A 301 -3.54 -3.09 -24.04
N MET A 302 -2.84 -3.41 -22.97
CA MET A 302 -1.37 -3.31 -22.89
C MET A 302 -0.77 -4.68 -22.66
N GLN A 303 0.20 -5.05 -23.49
CA GLN A 303 0.94 -6.29 -23.34
C GLN A 303 1.77 -6.26 -22.05
N HIS A 304 1.67 -7.30 -21.21
CA HIS A 304 2.39 -7.38 -19.95
C HIS A 304 3.91 -7.55 -20.15
N ASN A 305 4.38 -8.52 -20.94
CA ASN A 305 5.81 -8.80 -21.12
C ASN A 305 6.38 -8.21 -22.42
N GLY A 306 5.80 -7.12 -22.91
CA GLY A 306 6.28 -6.48 -24.12
C GLY A 306 5.71 -5.08 -24.33
N PRO A 307 6.06 -4.43 -25.45
CA PRO A 307 5.72 -3.02 -25.65
C PRO A 307 4.39 -2.83 -26.38
N GLN A 308 3.71 -3.89 -26.82
CA GLN A 308 2.54 -3.75 -27.69
C GLN A 308 1.32 -3.20 -26.96
N CYS A 309 0.54 -2.39 -27.68
CA CYS A 309 -0.72 -1.82 -27.20
C CYS A 309 -1.78 -1.84 -28.30
N TRP A 310 -3.05 -1.92 -27.89
CA TRP A 310 -4.20 -1.84 -28.78
C TRP A 310 -5.30 -0.98 -28.18
N ILE A 311 -5.97 -0.19 -29.02
CA ILE A 311 -7.21 0.49 -28.64
C ILE A 311 -8.38 -0.29 -29.20
N TRP A 312 -9.31 -0.66 -28.33
CA TRP A 312 -10.61 -1.19 -28.72
C TRP A 312 -11.69 -0.12 -28.52
N ASN A 313 -12.64 -0.05 -29.44
CA ASN A 313 -13.76 0.88 -29.39
C ASN A 313 -15.08 0.10 -29.28
N GLN A 314 -15.97 0.57 -28.41
CA GLN A 314 -17.32 0.03 -28.26
C GLN A 314 -18.22 0.39 -29.43
N ASP A 315 -17.83 1.32 -30.30
CA ASP A 315 -18.54 1.62 -31.53
C ASP A 315 -18.11 0.64 -32.65
N PRO A 316 -19.00 0.29 -33.59
CA PRO A 316 -18.66 -0.58 -34.71
C PRO A 316 -17.42 -0.06 -35.46
N PRO A 317 -16.48 -0.94 -35.86
CA PRO A 317 -16.64 -2.38 -36.04
C PRO A 317 -16.26 -3.26 -34.83
N HIS A 318 -16.07 -2.70 -33.62
CA HIS A 318 -15.66 -3.44 -32.41
C HIS A 318 -14.31 -4.17 -32.55
N GLN A 319 -13.35 -3.56 -33.25
CA GLN A 319 -12.03 -4.13 -33.45
C GLN A 319 -10.97 -3.45 -32.59
N ALA A 320 -10.06 -4.26 -32.04
CA ALA A 320 -8.87 -3.77 -31.39
C ALA A 320 -7.82 -3.39 -32.45
N ILE A 321 -7.41 -2.13 -32.47
CA ILE A 321 -6.45 -1.58 -33.44
C ILE A 321 -5.12 -1.40 -32.73
N ALA A 322 -4.06 -1.98 -33.30
CA ALA A 322 -2.70 -1.81 -32.78
C ALA A 322 -2.28 -0.33 -32.83
N VAL A 323 -1.70 0.15 -31.73
CA VAL A 323 -1.20 1.52 -31.61
C VAL A 323 0.31 1.54 -31.41
N LYS A 324 0.89 2.70 -31.08
CA LYS A 324 2.33 2.81 -30.93
C LYS A 324 2.81 1.99 -29.73
N PRO A 325 3.98 1.35 -29.85
CA PRO A 325 4.56 0.58 -28.75
C PRO A 325 4.91 1.49 -27.57
N MET A 326 4.73 0.98 -26.35
CA MET A 326 5.18 1.64 -25.12
C MET A 326 6.69 1.95 -25.18
N PRO A 327 7.14 2.99 -24.46
CA PRO A 327 8.57 3.33 -24.37
C PRO A 327 9.41 2.14 -23.93
N ALA A 328 10.60 1.98 -24.51
CA ALA A 328 11.56 0.98 -24.05
C ALA A 328 12.13 1.40 -22.69
N VAL A 329 12.26 0.42 -21.79
CA VAL A 329 12.80 0.59 -20.44
C VAL A 329 13.77 -0.54 -20.14
N ASP A 330 14.77 -0.29 -19.30
CA ASP A 330 15.75 -1.30 -18.89
C ASP A 330 15.15 -2.30 -17.87
N GLY A 331 14.06 -1.91 -17.22
CA GLY A 331 13.28 -2.74 -16.29
C GLY A 331 11.92 -3.14 -16.85
N TYR A 332 10.87 -2.92 -16.07
CA TYR A 332 9.50 -3.28 -16.40
C TYR A 332 8.56 -2.11 -16.11
N HIS A 333 7.49 -1.96 -16.92
CA HIS A 333 6.45 -0.97 -16.66
C HIS A 333 5.43 -1.48 -15.66
N LEU A 334 5.19 -0.75 -14.58
CA LEU A 334 4.17 -1.04 -13.57
C LEU A 334 2.76 -0.79 -14.14
N ARG A 335 2.30 -1.68 -15.02
CA ARG A 335 1.08 -1.48 -15.82
C ARG A 335 -0.20 -1.42 -14.98
N ALA A 336 -0.23 -2.07 -13.84
CA ALA A 336 -1.32 -1.95 -12.87
C ALA A 336 -1.49 -0.51 -12.34
N SER A 337 -0.43 0.30 -12.40
CA SER A 337 -0.39 1.70 -11.96
C SER A 337 -0.63 2.70 -13.11
N THR A 338 -1.16 2.24 -14.25
CA THR A 338 -1.39 3.09 -15.42
C THR A 338 -2.67 3.90 -15.26
N ALA A 339 -2.64 5.16 -15.68
CA ALA A 339 -3.82 6.03 -15.68
C ALA A 339 -4.06 6.71 -17.03
N TYR A 340 -5.34 6.88 -17.39
CA TYR A 340 -5.74 7.65 -18.56
C TYR A 340 -5.75 9.15 -18.25
N LEU A 341 -4.90 9.93 -18.95
CA LEU A 341 -4.71 11.36 -18.72
C LEU A 341 -5.67 12.23 -19.55
N GLY A 342 -6.47 11.67 -20.44
CA GLY A 342 -7.28 12.43 -21.38
C GLY A 342 -6.71 12.40 -22.81
N GLY A 343 -7.56 12.70 -23.79
CA GLY A 343 -7.20 12.60 -25.20
C GLY A 343 -6.75 11.19 -25.57
N ASP A 344 -5.49 11.05 -26.01
CA ASP A 344 -4.83 9.78 -26.27
C ASP A 344 -3.58 9.55 -25.39
N GLU A 345 -3.51 10.23 -24.24
CA GLU A 345 -2.37 10.20 -23.33
C GLU A 345 -2.63 9.30 -22.11
N ILE A 346 -1.60 8.56 -21.69
CA ILE A 346 -1.57 7.77 -20.46
C ILE A 346 -0.36 8.13 -19.60
N LEU A 347 -0.48 7.89 -18.30
CA LEU A 347 0.61 7.89 -17.34
C LEU A 347 1.07 6.45 -17.11
N LEU A 348 2.35 6.18 -17.32
CA LEU A 348 3.00 4.89 -17.01
C LEU A 348 4.07 5.10 -15.94
N PHE A 349 4.42 4.03 -15.24
CA PHE A 349 5.55 4.01 -14.31
C PHE A 349 6.51 2.88 -14.67
N SER A 350 7.81 3.10 -14.48
CA SER A 350 8.80 2.05 -14.64
C SER A 350 9.90 2.18 -13.60
N GLU A 351 10.47 1.05 -13.20
CA GLU A 351 11.68 1.03 -12.39
C GLU A 351 12.92 1.32 -13.23
N ASP A 352 13.87 2.03 -12.64
CA ASP A 352 15.20 2.28 -13.16
C ASP A 352 16.23 2.12 -12.02
N LYS A 353 17.52 2.07 -12.37
CA LYS A 353 18.61 1.90 -11.41
C LYS A 353 19.63 3.01 -11.58
N ARG A 354 20.07 3.56 -10.45
CA ARG A 354 21.23 4.48 -10.42
C ARG A 354 22.23 4.05 -9.35
N LYS A 355 23.46 4.53 -9.48
CA LYS A 355 24.45 4.38 -8.41
C LYS A 355 24.06 5.25 -7.23
N ASN A 356 24.28 4.77 -6.01
CA ASN A 356 24.09 5.57 -4.82
C ASN A 356 25.06 6.77 -4.84
N LEU A 357 24.57 7.92 -4.37
CA LEU A 357 25.29 9.18 -4.44
C LEU A 357 26.42 9.30 -3.39
N GLU A 358 26.31 8.57 -2.28
CA GLU A 358 27.26 8.58 -1.16
C GLU A 358 28.33 7.49 -1.34
N ASP A 359 27.97 6.31 -1.84
CA ASP A 359 28.87 5.20 -2.13
C ASP A 359 28.52 4.49 -3.46
N PRO A 360 29.30 4.73 -4.54
CA PRO A 360 29.03 4.16 -5.88
C PRO A 360 29.10 2.63 -5.98
N ARG A 361 29.50 1.93 -4.91
CA ARG A 361 29.45 0.45 -4.84
C ARG A 361 28.01 -0.05 -4.70
N TYR A 362 27.12 0.78 -4.16
CA TYR A 362 25.70 0.47 -3.98
C TYR A 362 24.87 1.03 -5.14
N HIS A 363 23.73 0.37 -5.40
CA HIS A 363 22.77 0.81 -6.40
C HIS A 363 21.42 1.06 -5.71
N GLU A 364 20.72 2.07 -6.20
CA GLU A 364 19.37 2.43 -5.78
C GLU A 364 18.40 2.08 -6.90
N ALA A 365 17.23 1.56 -6.51
CA ALA A 365 16.08 1.49 -7.40
C ALA A 365 15.35 2.85 -7.33
N VAL A 366 15.04 3.41 -8.48
CA VAL A 366 14.30 4.67 -8.61
C VAL A 366 13.11 4.47 -9.54
N LEU A 367 12.07 5.28 -9.36
CA LEU A 367 10.88 5.21 -10.20
C LEU A 367 10.89 6.33 -11.25
N LEU A 368 10.46 6.01 -12.46
CA LEU A 368 10.21 6.96 -13.53
C LEU A 368 8.70 7.05 -13.76
N ALA A 369 8.17 8.26 -13.90
CA ALA A 369 6.84 8.50 -14.45
C ALA A 369 6.96 8.88 -15.91
N TRP A 370 6.12 8.31 -16.77
CA TRP A 370 6.09 8.57 -18.20
C TRP A 370 4.74 9.10 -18.62
N ARG A 371 4.73 10.19 -19.37
CA ARG A 371 3.55 10.61 -20.13
C ARG A 371 3.70 10.09 -21.53
N PHE A 372 2.78 9.24 -21.96
CA PHE A 372 2.85 8.55 -23.24
C PHE A 372 1.57 8.74 -24.04
N ASN A 373 1.69 9.28 -25.25
CA ASN A 373 0.59 9.32 -26.20
C ASN A 373 0.61 8.05 -27.03
N VAL A 374 -0.40 7.19 -26.86
CA VAL A 374 -0.42 5.86 -27.47
C VAL A 374 -0.60 5.91 -28.98
N VAL A 375 -1.16 7.00 -29.53
CA VAL A 375 -1.41 7.16 -30.97
C VAL A 375 -0.21 7.80 -31.70
N SER A 376 0.32 8.90 -31.17
CA SER A 376 1.47 9.58 -31.77
C SER A 376 2.80 8.89 -31.45
N GLY A 377 2.88 8.20 -30.31
CA GLY A 377 4.10 7.61 -29.77
C GLY A 377 5.00 8.60 -29.05
N THR A 378 4.54 9.85 -28.85
CA THR A 378 5.27 10.86 -28.09
C THR A 378 5.35 10.43 -26.64
N ALA A 379 6.55 10.46 -26.07
CA ALA A 379 6.80 10.11 -24.67
C ALA A 379 7.69 11.18 -24.03
N THR A 380 7.35 11.57 -22.81
CA THR A 380 8.22 12.35 -21.92
C THR A 380 8.29 11.64 -20.57
N LYS A 381 9.37 11.86 -19.82
CA LYS A 381 9.56 11.17 -18.53
C LYS A 381 10.10 12.09 -17.44
N SER A 382 9.74 11.79 -16.20
CA SER A 382 10.28 12.42 -15.00
C SER A 382 10.87 11.35 -14.08
N LEU A 383 12.06 11.62 -13.55
CA LEU A 383 12.60 10.86 -12.43
C LEU A 383 11.85 11.26 -11.15
N LEU A 384 11.36 10.28 -10.40
CA LEU A 384 10.62 10.51 -9.15
C LEU A 384 11.58 10.45 -7.96
N ASP A 385 12.50 11.42 -7.89
CA ASP A 385 13.48 11.47 -6.81
C ASP A 385 12.79 11.69 -5.46
N GLY A 386 13.05 10.79 -4.51
CA GLY A 386 12.40 10.75 -3.21
C GLY A 386 11.04 10.04 -3.18
N PHE A 387 10.55 9.49 -4.30
CA PHE A 387 9.41 8.57 -4.29
C PHE A 387 9.90 7.16 -3.94
N GLY A 388 9.25 6.50 -2.99
CA GLY A 388 9.63 5.18 -2.49
C GLY A 388 10.05 5.22 -1.02
N SER A 389 11.01 4.38 -0.65
CA SER A 389 11.51 4.21 0.71
C SER A 389 12.98 4.63 0.83
N GLU A 390 13.33 5.26 1.94
CA GLU A 390 14.68 5.67 2.30
C GLU A 390 15.05 5.11 3.67
N VAL A 391 16.14 4.34 3.73
CA VAL A 391 16.67 3.79 4.98
C VAL A 391 18.13 4.22 5.16
N ARG A 392 18.49 4.59 6.38
CA ARG A 392 19.89 4.82 6.75
C ARG A 392 20.51 3.51 7.20
N GLN A 393 21.44 2.99 6.40
CA GLN A 393 22.05 1.69 6.65
C GLN A 393 23.54 1.82 6.94
N ASP A 394 24.00 1.12 7.98
CA ASP A 394 25.43 0.91 8.21
C ASP A 394 25.93 -0.17 7.26
N THR A 395 26.92 0.17 6.45
CA THR A 395 27.43 -0.66 5.35
C THR A 395 28.73 -1.36 5.67
N ARG A 396 29.20 -1.25 6.91
CA ARG A 396 30.33 -2.04 7.39
C ARG A 396 30.05 -3.52 7.30
N LEU A 397 31.04 -4.29 6.86
CA LEU A 397 30.98 -5.74 6.87
C LEU A 397 31.53 -6.32 8.17
N LEU A 398 32.46 -5.60 8.81
CA LEU A 398 33.11 -6.05 10.04
C LEU A 398 33.00 -4.97 11.12
N VAL A 399 32.81 -5.38 12.37
CA VAL A 399 32.72 -4.47 13.53
C VAL A 399 34.01 -3.63 13.73
N THR A 400 35.14 -4.14 13.24
CA THR A 400 36.45 -3.46 13.25
C THR A 400 36.57 -2.33 12.23
N GLU A 401 35.67 -2.26 11.24
CA GLU A 401 35.67 -1.20 10.24
C GLU A 401 35.10 0.11 10.82
N PRO A 402 35.55 1.27 10.31
CA PRO A 402 34.98 2.56 10.69
C PRO A 402 33.52 2.65 10.22
N LYS A 403 32.64 3.17 11.08
CA LYS A 403 31.20 3.27 10.80
C LYS A 403 30.94 4.01 9.48
N ASN A 404 30.20 3.38 8.57
CA ASN A 404 29.89 3.94 7.26
C ASN A 404 28.38 3.88 7.02
N LEU A 405 27.70 4.97 7.37
CA LEU A 405 26.26 5.11 7.17
C LEU A 405 25.99 5.75 5.82
N ILE A 406 25.21 5.07 4.99
CA ILE A 406 24.68 5.64 3.74
C ILE A 406 23.16 5.61 3.76
N THR A 407 22.52 6.47 2.99
CA THR A 407 21.09 6.46 2.74
C THR A 407 20.83 5.60 1.51
N LEU A 408 20.15 4.48 1.69
CA LEU A 408 19.70 3.64 0.58
C LEU A 408 18.28 4.00 0.20
N ARG A 409 18.08 4.29 -1.08
CA ARG A 409 16.76 4.45 -1.68
C ARG A 409 16.34 3.16 -2.34
N THR A 410 15.15 2.71 -1.99
CA THR A 410 14.60 1.47 -2.50
C THR A 410 13.17 1.69 -2.96
N PHE A 411 12.82 0.96 -4.01
CA PHE A 411 11.45 0.80 -4.46
C PHE A 411 11.12 -0.68 -4.32
N HIS A 412 10.55 -1.04 -3.16
CA HIS A 412 10.08 -2.39 -2.84
C HIS A 412 8.63 -2.28 -2.39
N GLY A 413 7.77 -2.05 -3.37
CA GLY A 413 6.38 -1.77 -3.11
C GLY A 413 5.58 -1.63 -4.39
N TYR A 414 4.35 -1.16 -4.24
CA TYR A 414 3.42 -0.95 -5.33
C TYR A 414 3.00 0.52 -5.38
N VAL A 415 2.79 1.02 -6.59
CA VAL A 415 2.17 2.33 -6.80
C VAL A 415 0.73 2.13 -7.19
N HIS A 416 -0.16 2.86 -6.52
CA HIS A 416 -1.56 2.94 -6.91
C HIS A 416 -1.86 4.36 -7.36
N VAL A 417 -2.40 4.49 -8.58
CA VAL A 417 -2.74 5.78 -9.15
C VAL A 417 -4.24 5.92 -9.22
N SER A 418 -4.75 7.01 -8.64
CA SER A 418 -6.16 7.35 -8.65
C SER A 418 -6.38 8.81 -9.02
N ARG A 419 -7.57 9.11 -9.51
CA ARG A 419 -7.97 10.46 -9.87
C ARG A 419 -8.16 11.31 -8.60
N GLY A 420 -7.60 12.52 -8.60
CA GLY A 420 -7.83 13.56 -7.59
C GLY A 420 -8.86 14.62 -8.03
N HIS A 421 -9.03 15.67 -7.24
CA HIS A 421 -9.81 16.85 -7.65
C HIS A 421 -9.13 17.54 -8.84
N GLY A 422 -9.87 17.80 -9.90
CA GLY A 422 -9.34 17.22 -11.13
C GLY A 422 -8.64 18.09 -12.15
N ASP A 423 -7.43 18.64 -11.95
CA ASP A 423 -6.27 18.10 -12.70
C ASP A 423 -5.26 17.33 -11.83
N TRP A 424 -5.57 17.17 -10.54
CA TRP A 424 -4.72 16.41 -9.63
C TRP A 424 -4.95 14.91 -9.74
N TRP A 425 -3.87 14.18 -9.51
CA TRP A 425 -3.81 12.72 -9.40
C TRP A 425 -3.18 12.37 -8.07
N VAL A 426 -3.54 11.23 -7.49
CA VAL A 426 -2.94 10.71 -6.26
C VAL A 426 -2.16 9.46 -6.59
N TRP A 427 -0.88 9.44 -6.24
CA TRP A 427 0.03 8.32 -6.37
C TRP A 427 0.35 7.80 -4.98
N ASN A 428 -0.34 6.73 -4.55
CA ASN A 428 -0.10 6.07 -3.28
C ASN A 428 1.05 5.08 -3.41
N TYR A 429 1.87 4.97 -2.37
CA TYR A 429 2.95 3.98 -2.30
C TYR A 429 2.71 3.01 -1.15
N ALA A 430 2.50 1.75 -1.50
CA ALA A 430 2.34 0.66 -0.53
C ALA A 430 3.67 -0.09 -0.40
N THR A 431 4.22 -0.15 0.82
CA THR A 431 5.50 -0.82 1.09
C THR A 431 5.54 -1.46 2.48
N HIS A 432 6.38 -2.49 2.61
CA HIS A 432 6.71 -3.14 3.88
C HIS A 432 8.15 -2.87 4.32
N THR A 433 8.88 -1.97 3.66
CA THR A 433 10.28 -1.66 4.02
C THR A 433 10.39 -0.71 5.21
N PHE A 434 11.55 -0.77 5.89
CA PHE A 434 11.94 0.19 6.91
C PHE A 434 12.20 1.60 6.36
N GLY A 435 12.28 2.53 7.31
CA GLY A 435 12.73 3.89 7.14
C GLY A 435 11.60 4.86 6.82
N SER A 436 11.98 6.00 6.26
CA SER A 436 11.06 7.02 5.77
C SER A 436 10.53 6.58 4.41
N TYR A 437 9.24 6.67 4.17
CA TYR A 437 8.66 6.33 2.87
C TYR A 437 7.59 7.33 2.45
N THR A 438 7.35 7.35 1.14
CA THR A 438 6.23 8.09 0.55
C THR A 438 4.91 7.46 1.00
N LEU A 439 3.95 8.28 1.41
CA LEU A 439 2.56 7.85 1.61
C LEU A 439 1.77 8.08 0.33
N ALA A 440 1.72 9.34 -0.10
CA ALA A 440 1.04 9.75 -1.32
C ALA A 440 1.72 10.97 -1.93
N TRP A 441 1.85 10.99 -3.25
CA TRP A 441 2.12 12.21 -4.01
C TRP A 441 0.85 12.67 -4.71
N PHE A 442 0.57 13.96 -4.63
CA PHE A 442 -0.51 14.60 -5.39
C PHE A 442 0.16 15.30 -6.56
N TRP A 443 -0.10 14.89 -7.78
CA TRP A 443 0.50 15.46 -8.98
C TRP A 443 -0.55 16.16 -9.83
N ASN A 444 -0.32 17.42 -10.16
CA ASN A 444 -1.16 18.18 -11.07
C ASN A 444 -0.70 17.96 -12.52
N GLN A 445 -1.59 17.47 -13.35
CA GLN A 445 -1.29 17.12 -14.74
C GLN A 445 -0.95 18.32 -15.64
N LEU A 446 -1.50 19.51 -15.34
CA LEU A 446 -1.37 20.69 -16.20
C LEU A 446 -0.02 21.38 -16.02
N ASP A 447 0.38 21.62 -14.78
CA ASP A 447 1.59 22.39 -14.45
C ASP A 447 2.70 21.53 -13.81
N ASN A 448 2.47 20.23 -13.65
CA ASN A 448 3.35 19.26 -13.01
C ASN A 448 3.68 19.60 -11.55
N GLN A 449 2.87 20.44 -10.89
CA GLN A 449 3.03 20.68 -9.47
C GLN A 449 2.84 19.36 -8.70
N VAL A 450 3.68 19.11 -7.70
CA VAL A 450 3.60 17.94 -6.84
C VAL A 450 3.61 18.32 -5.37
N LEU A 451 2.66 17.77 -4.61
CA LEU A 451 2.64 17.80 -3.15
C LEU A 451 2.97 16.41 -2.64
N LYS A 452 3.87 16.31 -1.66
CA LYS A 452 4.41 15.01 -1.19
C LYS A 452 4.08 14.77 0.28
N LEU A 453 3.33 13.71 0.58
CA LEU A 453 3.15 13.20 1.94
C LEU A 453 4.07 12.01 2.20
N SER A 454 4.67 11.97 3.39
CA SER A 454 5.53 10.87 3.84
C SER A 454 5.13 10.36 5.22
N SER A 455 5.75 9.26 5.65
CA SER A 455 5.57 8.67 6.99
C SER A 455 5.94 9.61 8.14
N GLN A 456 6.58 10.76 7.87
CA GLN A 456 6.84 11.79 8.87
C GLN A 456 5.66 12.75 9.07
N ASP A 457 4.79 12.89 8.06
CA ASP A 457 3.58 13.71 8.13
C ASP A 457 2.47 12.96 8.87
N ILE A 458 2.26 11.70 8.50
CA ILE A 458 1.31 10.79 9.15
C ILE A 458 2.08 9.59 9.65
N ARG A 459 2.30 9.53 10.97
CA ARG A 459 3.17 8.52 11.60
C ARG A 459 2.41 7.24 11.86
N ARG A 460 3.17 6.12 11.93
CA ARG A 460 2.73 4.76 12.34
C ARG A 460 1.77 4.03 11.40
N ILE A 461 1.15 4.74 10.48
CA ILE A 461 0.15 4.20 9.56
C ILE A 461 0.55 4.43 8.10
N LYS A 462 -0.05 3.67 7.20
CA LYS A 462 0.20 3.63 5.75
C LYS A 462 -1.12 3.76 4.97
N PRO A 463 -1.86 4.87 5.14
CA PRO A 463 -3.20 4.95 4.59
C PRO A 463 -3.18 4.98 3.07
N GLN A 464 -4.17 4.36 2.45
CA GLN A 464 -4.48 4.64 1.05
C GLN A 464 -5.25 5.95 0.96
N VAL A 465 -4.73 6.91 0.21
CA VAL A 465 -5.38 8.20 0.01
C VAL A 465 -6.19 8.19 -1.28
N ARG A 466 -7.46 8.57 -1.20
CA ARG A 466 -8.35 8.70 -2.37
C ARG A 466 -9.13 10.00 -2.32
N TYR A 467 -9.38 10.59 -3.49
CA TYR A 467 -10.28 11.73 -3.59
C TYR A 467 -11.73 11.25 -3.67
N LEU A 468 -12.59 11.91 -2.92
CA LEU A 468 -14.03 11.67 -2.92
C LEU A 468 -14.75 12.92 -3.44
N PRO A 469 -15.24 12.90 -4.70
CA PRO A 469 -15.89 14.06 -5.30
C PRO A 469 -17.13 14.55 -4.56
N ALA A 470 -17.93 13.64 -3.98
CA ALA A 470 -19.17 13.99 -3.27
C ALA A 470 -18.94 14.91 -2.05
N GLN A 471 -17.73 14.87 -1.50
CA GLN A 471 -17.36 15.68 -0.33
C GLN A 471 -16.34 16.78 -0.69
N ASP A 472 -15.78 16.78 -1.89
CA ASP A 472 -14.62 17.60 -2.26
C ASP A 472 -13.47 17.43 -1.25
N ARG A 473 -13.20 16.18 -0.85
CA ARG A 473 -12.20 15.85 0.17
C ARG A 473 -11.39 14.63 -0.21
N TYR A 474 -10.19 14.55 0.34
CA TYR A 474 -9.39 13.33 0.31
C TYR A 474 -9.66 12.52 1.58
N LEU A 475 -9.82 11.22 1.43
CA LEU A 475 -9.95 10.27 2.53
C LEU A 475 -8.67 9.46 2.66
N ALA A 476 -8.24 9.22 3.89
CA ALA A 476 -7.17 8.32 4.27
C ALA A 476 -7.80 7.04 4.83
N PHE A 477 -7.68 5.94 4.10
CA PHE A 477 -8.20 4.63 4.48
C PHE A 477 -7.12 3.83 5.21
N GLU A 478 -7.42 3.43 6.43
CA GLU A 478 -6.67 2.46 7.21
C GLU A 478 -7.53 1.24 7.55
N ALA A 479 -6.90 0.18 8.06
CA ALA A 479 -7.62 -1.02 8.44
C ALA A 479 -8.71 -0.74 9.48
N ASP A 480 -8.39 0.00 10.54
CA ASP A 480 -9.32 0.16 11.67
C ASP A 480 -10.13 1.46 11.63
N PHE A 481 -9.88 2.33 10.66
CA PHE A 481 -10.60 3.60 10.54
C PHE A 481 -10.47 4.21 9.15
N VAL A 482 -11.35 5.18 8.87
CA VAL A 482 -11.19 6.14 7.76
C VAL A 482 -11.17 7.56 8.31
N ALA A 483 -10.34 8.42 7.75
CA ALA A 483 -10.24 9.82 8.16
C ALA A 483 -10.31 10.76 6.95
N ARG A 484 -10.85 11.96 7.16
CA ARG A 484 -10.73 13.05 6.18
C ARG A 484 -9.35 13.68 6.32
N LEU A 485 -8.65 13.86 5.20
CA LEU A 485 -7.50 14.76 5.15
C LEU A 485 -7.99 16.22 5.22
N PRO A 486 -7.11 17.17 5.63
CA PRO A 486 -7.38 18.59 5.51
C PRO A 486 -7.85 18.97 4.10
N VAL A 487 -8.55 20.10 3.99
CA VAL A 487 -8.91 20.63 2.67
C VAL A 487 -7.64 20.87 1.84
N PHE A 488 -7.70 20.62 0.53
CA PHE A 488 -6.48 20.57 -0.28
C PHE A 488 -5.63 21.84 -0.22
N SER A 489 -6.27 23.02 -0.11
CA SER A 489 -5.55 24.30 0.04
C SER A 489 -4.71 24.38 1.32
N GLU A 490 -5.19 23.81 2.43
CA GLU A 490 -4.42 23.75 3.69
C GLU A 490 -3.24 22.79 3.58
N MET A 491 -3.44 21.66 2.89
CA MET A 491 -2.36 20.72 2.60
C MET A 491 -1.25 21.41 1.78
N LEU A 492 -1.64 22.15 0.74
CA LEU A 492 -0.71 22.87 -0.13
C LEU A 492 0.00 24.02 0.59
N GLU A 493 -0.68 24.76 1.47
CA GLU A 493 -0.05 25.78 2.31
C GLU A 493 1.00 25.18 3.25
N ALA A 494 0.70 24.01 3.84
CA ALA A 494 1.58 23.37 4.81
C ALA A 494 2.82 22.71 4.20
N LYS A 495 2.66 22.10 3.02
CA LYS A 495 3.73 21.33 2.35
C LYS A 495 4.46 22.13 1.27
N GLY A 496 3.78 23.12 0.68
CA GLY A 496 4.19 23.72 -0.58
C GLY A 496 3.98 22.77 -1.76
N GLY A 497 4.34 23.24 -2.96
CA GLY A 497 4.39 22.43 -4.16
C GLY A 497 5.79 22.47 -4.77
N GLU A 498 6.29 21.32 -5.19
CA GLU A 498 7.44 21.19 -6.08
C GLU A 498 6.96 21.03 -7.53
N VAL A 499 7.84 21.04 -8.52
CA VAL A 499 7.46 20.80 -9.92
C VAL A 499 8.24 19.62 -10.47
N LEU A 500 7.53 18.63 -11.02
CA LEU A 500 8.15 17.53 -11.76
C LEU A 500 8.48 17.99 -13.18
N SER A 501 9.70 17.67 -13.64
CA SER A 501 10.15 17.99 -14.99
C SER A 501 10.01 16.74 -15.86
N PHE A 502 9.10 16.81 -16.84
CA PHE A 502 8.94 15.78 -17.86
C PHE A 502 9.74 16.18 -19.09
N ASP A 503 10.85 15.47 -19.33
CA ASP A 503 11.79 15.70 -20.43
C ASP A 503 11.57 14.76 -21.62
#